data_AF-A0A7I9WJQ0-F1
#
_entry.id   AF-A0A7I9WJQ0-F1
#
_cell.length_a   1.000
_cell.length_b   1.000
_cell.length_c   1.000
_cell.angle_alpha   90.00
_cell.angle_beta   90.00
_cell.angle_gamma   90.00
#
_symmetry.space_group_name_H-M   'P 1'
#
loop_
_entity.id
_entity.type
_entity.pdbx_description
1 polymer ?
#
loop_
_entity_poly.entity_id
_entity_poly.type
_entity_poly.pdbx_seq_one_letter_code
_entity_poly.pdbx_strand_id
1 'polypeptide(L)'
;MVDLEVFVRAQLAAGLLVMATLVAGCGGEVAGAPTSAAETSPGAAEPAADAAQDTAAIEDVFERYRAEVLAGNGAAVPAIVSPSTISHYDEVVRLAQTGGPDEIAAAGMMDRLMVARLRVTMTPEELGAMDGPGLLAYGVDNGMIDASSVETNSLGEVRVEGDRGYAEMIVDSVPSGMDWEFARTGAGWTFDLAAGFPLINDTLEQVAAESDMTPDEFIFQAVTMVTGEPVDASVYNKP
;
A
#
# COMPACT_ATOMS: atom_id res chain seq x y z
N MET A 1 -25.33 19.07 -4.56
CA MET A 1 -23.88 19.16 -4.82
C MET A 1 -23.24 18.45 -3.65
N VAL A 2 -23.05 17.15 -3.79
CA VAL A 2 -22.50 16.30 -2.72
C VAL A 2 -21.01 16.58 -2.67
N ASP A 3 -20.48 16.82 -1.48
CA ASP A 3 -19.07 17.12 -1.25
C ASP A 3 -18.20 15.96 -1.75
N LEU A 4 -17.39 16.20 -2.77
CA LEU A 4 -16.55 15.17 -3.39
C LEU A 4 -15.48 14.66 -2.41
N GLU A 5 -15.08 15.48 -1.43
CA GLU A 5 -14.24 15.04 -0.30
C GLU A 5 -14.94 13.97 0.56
N VAL A 6 -16.25 14.10 0.75
CA VAL A 6 -17.05 13.08 1.45
C VAL A 6 -17.22 11.84 0.58
N PHE A 7 -17.31 11.99 -0.74
CA PHE A 7 -17.41 10.87 -1.68
C PHE A 7 -16.10 10.07 -1.79
N VAL A 8 -14.94 10.73 -1.89
CA VAL A 8 -13.62 10.07 -1.94
C VAL A 8 -13.28 9.42 -0.60
N ARG A 9 -13.57 10.09 0.52
CA ARG A 9 -13.44 9.48 1.86
C ARG A 9 -14.40 8.32 2.08
N ALA A 10 -15.64 8.42 1.57
CA ALA A 10 -16.60 7.33 1.65
C ALA A 10 -16.26 6.17 0.73
N GLN A 11 -15.64 6.38 -0.44
CA GLN A 11 -15.26 5.28 -1.33
C GLN A 11 -13.98 4.57 -0.88
N LEU A 12 -13.02 5.29 -0.28
CA LEU A 12 -11.85 4.66 0.34
C LEU A 12 -12.20 3.92 1.65
N ALA A 13 -13.23 4.37 2.38
CA ALA A 13 -13.72 3.69 3.58
C ALA A 13 -14.84 2.64 3.34
N ALA A 14 -15.43 2.59 2.13
CA ALA A 14 -16.56 1.70 1.81
C ALA A 14 -16.30 0.85 0.56
N GLY A 15 -15.07 0.37 0.40
CA GLY A 15 -14.71 -0.67 -0.57
C GLY A 15 -15.19 -2.07 -0.16
N LEU A 16 -16.46 -2.23 0.20
CA LEU A 16 -17.06 -3.56 0.35
C LEU A 16 -18.58 -3.53 0.10
N LEU A 17 -19.01 -3.77 -1.14
CA LEU A 17 -20.34 -4.35 -1.36
C LEU A 17 -20.46 -5.01 -2.75
N VAL A 18 -20.01 -6.27 -2.86
CA VAL A 18 -20.58 -7.18 -3.86
C VAL A 18 -21.37 -8.27 -3.14
N MET A 19 -22.69 -8.18 -3.32
CA MET A 19 -23.70 -9.12 -2.89
C MET A 19 -23.47 -10.53 -3.46
N ALA A 20 -23.37 -11.52 -2.58
CA ALA A 20 -23.56 -12.93 -2.94
C ALA A 20 -24.84 -13.45 -2.28
N THR A 21 -25.92 -13.54 -3.07
CA THR A 21 -27.14 -14.27 -2.69
C THR A 21 -27.41 -15.45 -3.63
N LEU A 22 -27.58 -16.63 -2.99
CA LEU A 22 -28.28 -17.85 -3.42
C LEU A 22 -27.51 -18.75 -4.42
N VAL A 23 -27.41 -20.08 -4.23
CA VAL A 23 -28.52 -21.04 -4.06
C VAL A 23 -28.10 -22.25 -3.19
N ALA A 24 -29.03 -22.67 -2.33
CA ALA A 24 -29.00 -23.94 -1.60
C ALA A 24 -29.24 -25.15 -2.53
N GLY A 25 -28.42 -26.18 -2.41
CA GLY A 25 -28.61 -27.49 -3.04
C GLY A 25 -28.28 -28.62 -2.07
N CYS A 26 -29.33 -29.29 -1.57
CA CYS A 26 -29.23 -30.49 -0.75
C CYS A 26 -28.91 -31.74 -1.59
N GLY A 27 -28.18 -32.68 -0.98
CA GLY A 27 -28.46 -34.12 -1.12
C GLY A 27 -27.36 -34.95 -1.76
N GLY A 28 -26.85 -35.94 -1.03
CA GLY A 28 -26.04 -37.01 -1.61
C GLY A 28 -25.19 -37.78 -0.59
N GLU A 29 -25.85 -38.51 0.31
CA GLU A 29 -25.22 -39.51 1.19
C GLU A 29 -24.75 -40.72 0.38
N VAL A 30 -23.47 -41.12 0.51
CA VAL A 30 -23.02 -42.47 0.15
C VAL A 30 -21.94 -42.94 1.12
N ALA A 31 -22.25 -44.01 1.83
CA ALA A 31 -21.38 -44.72 2.76
C ALA A 31 -20.30 -45.54 2.03
N GLY A 32 -19.12 -45.62 2.63
CA GLY A 32 -18.10 -46.58 2.24
C GLY A 32 -16.77 -46.37 2.96
N ALA A 33 -16.62 -46.96 4.16
CA ALA A 33 -15.31 -47.27 4.72
C ALA A 33 -14.76 -48.54 4.05
N PRO A 34 -13.43 -48.73 4.00
CA PRO A 34 -12.80 -49.34 5.17
C PRO A 34 -11.46 -48.72 5.58
N THR A 35 -11.26 -48.80 6.89
CA THR A 35 -10.02 -48.82 7.67
C THR A 35 -8.76 -49.19 6.89
N SER A 36 -7.79 -48.27 6.87
CA SER A 36 -6.36 -48.59 6.80
C SER A 36 -5.66 -47.94 7.97
N ALA A 37 -5.04 -48.78 8.80
CA ALA A 37 -4.27 -48.41 9.97
C ALA A 37 -2.82 -48.11 9.60
N ALA A 38 -2.24 -47.12 10.29
CA ALA A 38 -0.82 -46.78 10.39
C ALA A 38 -0.15 -46.39 9.04
N GLU A 39 0.60 -45.29 8.94
CA GLU A 39 1.78 -45.01 9.74
C GLU A 39 1.81 -43.56 10.22
N THR A 40 1.68 -43.37 11.52
CA THR A 40 2.08 -42.13 12.19
C THR A 40 3.61 -42.10 12.16
N SER A 41 4.18 -41.39 11.19
CA SER A 41 5.60 -41.05 11.19
C SER A 41 5.83 -39.94 12.23
N PRO A 42 6.60 -40.17 13.31
CA PRO A 42 7.02 -39.12 14.21
C PRO A 42 8.36 -38.58 13.73
N GLY A 43 8.40 -37.34 13.21
CA GLY A 43 9.67 -36.64 13.04
C GLY A 43 9.77 -35.74 11.83
N ALA A 44 9.22 -34.53 11.95
CA ALA A 44 9.87 -33.29 11.55
C ALA A 44 9.07 -32.13 12.18
N ALA A 45 9.02 -32.09 13.52
CA ALA A 45 8.66 -30.86 14.19
C ALA A 45 9.94 -30.03 14.35
N GLU A 46 10.25 -29.19 13.35
CA GLU A 46 11.10 -27.99 13.50
C GLU A 46 10.95 -27.07 12.26
N PRO A 47 10.82 -25.72 12.39
CA PRO A 47 10.99 -24.91 13.60
C PRO A 47 9.74 -24.08 13.94
N ALA A 48 8.91 -24.55 14.89
CA ALA A 48 7.86 -23.70 15.47
C ALA A 48 8.43 -22.47 16.22
N ALA A 49 9.70 -22.53 16.62
CA ALA A 49 10.37 -21.45 17.33
C ALA A 49 10.76 -20.26 16.43
N ASP A 50 11.01 -20.49 15.14
CA ASP A 50 11.32 -19.43 14.16
C ASP A 50 10.04 -18.77 13.67
N ALA A 51 9.03 -19.58 13.32
CA ALA A 51 7.73 -19.09 12.86
C ALA A 51 7.03 -18.18 13.89
N ALA A 52 6.99 -18.58 15.17
CA ALA A 52 6.36 -17.74 16.21
C ALA A 52 7.15 -16.44 16.48
N GLN A 53 8.48 -16.47 16.35
CA GLN A 53 9.32 -15.27 16.49
C GLN A 53 9.15 -14.33 15.30
N ASP A 54 9.07 -14.89 14.09
CA ASP A 54 8.84 -14.13 12.87
C ASP A 54 7.45 -13.49 12.85
N THR A 55 6.42 -14.23 13.24
CA THR A 55 5.07 -13.67 13.41
C THR A 55 5.09 -12.48 14.37
N ALA A 56 5.68 -12.65 15.57
CA ALA A 56 5.75 -11.58 16.55
C ALA A 56 6.59 -10.37 16.05
N ALA A 57 7.64 -10.61 15.27
CA ALA A 57 8.45 -9.54 14.69
C ALA A 57 7.72 -8.79 13.56
N ILE A 58 6.92 -9.48 12.75
CA ILE A 58 6.05 -8.86 11.73
C ILE A 58 4.97 -8.00 12.39
N GLU A 59 4.32 -8.52 13.44
CA GLU A 59 3.34 -7.77 14.24
C GLU A 59 3.97 -6.50 14.85
N ASP A 60 5.18 -6.59 15.41
CA ASP A 60 5.91 -5.43 15.94
C ASP A 60 6.23 -4.38 14.86
N VAL A 61 6.68 -4.81 13.67
CA VAL A 61 6.96 -3.91 12.54
C VAL A 61 5.69 -3.18 12.10
N PHE A 62 4.56 -3.88 11.99
CA PHE A 62 3.29 -3.28 11.63
C PHE A 62 2.82 -2.25 12.66
N GLU A 63 2.82 -2.61 13.95
CA GLU A 63 2.37 -1.69 15.00
C GLU A 63 3.30 -0.49 15.14
N ARG A 64 4.61 -0.66 14.94
CA ARG A 64 5.55 0.47 14.88
C ARG A 64 5.24 1.39 13.70
N TYR A 65 5.08 0.85 12.49
CA TYR A 65 4.72 1.66 11.33
C TYR A 65 3.43 2.46 11.59
N ARG A 66 2.38 1.78 12.05
CA ARG A 66 1.09 2.38 12.38
C ARG A 66 1.22 3.47 13.45
N ALA A 67 1.98 3.21 14.52
CA ALA A 67 2.20 4.19 15.59
C ALA A 67 2.93 5.45 15.08
N GLU A 68 3.97 5.30 14.26
CA GLU A 68 4.70 6.46 13.73
C GLU A 68 3.85 7.28 12.74
N VAL A 69 3.04 6.63 11.89
CA VAL A 69 2.10 7.33 11.00
C VAL A 69 1.01 8.06 11.79
N LEU A 70 0.40 7.41 12.79
CA LEU A 70 -0.60 8.03 13.66
C LEU A 70 -0.03 9.22 14.46
N ALA A 71 1.25 9.15 14.82
CA ALA A 71 1.96 10.24 15.51
C ALA A 71 2.43 11.35 14.57
N GLY A 72 2.32 11.18 13.25
CA GLY A 72 2.87 12.11 12.26
C GLY A 72 4.40 12.22 12.35
N ASN A 73 5.09 11.12 12.68
CA ASN A 73 6.54 11.07 12.83
C ASN A 73 7.20 10.46 11.58
N GLY A 74 7.20 11.20 10.48
CA GLY A 74 7.75 10.74 9.22
C GLY A 74 9.22 10.35 9.29
N ALA A 75 10.01 11.01 10.15
CA ALA A 75 11.44 10.74 10.30
C ALA A 75 11.78 9.31 10.77
N ALA A 76 10.85 8.63 11.46
CA ALA A 76 11.06 7.26 11.94
C ALA A 76 10.70 6.18 10.91
N VAL A 77 9.79 6.49 9.98
CA VAL A 77 9.20 5.53 9.04
C VAL A 77 10.22 4.88 8.08
N PRO A 78 11.20 5.60 7.52
CA PRO A 78 12.19 4.99 6.62
C PRO A 78 12.98 3.82 7.22
N ALA A 79 13.12 3.76 8.55
CA ALA A 79 13.82 2.66 9.23
C ALA A 79 12.93 1.42 9.46
N ILE A 80 11.64 1.50 9.16
CA ILE A 80 10.64 0.43 9.38
C ILE A 80 10.27 -0.26 8.07
N VAL A 81 10.40 0.45 6.94
CA VAL A 81 10.00 -0.04 5.62
C VAL A 81 11.14 -0.78 4.90
N SER A 82 10.76 -1.54 3.87
CA SER A 82 11.67 -2.35 3.07
C SER A 82 12.60 -1.50 2.19
N PRO A 83 13.79 -2.01 1.83
CA PRO A 83 14.64 -1.36 0.83
C PRO A 83 13.96 -1.19 -0.54
N SER A 84 13.05 -2.08 -0.93
CA SER A 84 12.25 -1.95 -2.15
C SER A 84 11.32 -0.74 -2.10
N THR A 85 10.71 -0.47 -0.93
CA THR A 85 9.91 0.74 -0.70
C THR A 85 10.75 2.00 -0.89
N ILE A 86 11.92 2.07 -0.24
CA ILE A 86 12.82 3.22 -0.37
C ILE A 86 13.28 3.40 -1.83
N SER A 87 13.67 2.32 -2.50
CA SER A 87 14.12 2.36 -3.90
C SER A 87 13.03 2.87 -4.85
N HIS A 88 11.76 2.55 -4.58
CA HIS A 88 10.64 3.08 -5.35
C HIS A 88 10.48 4.59 -5.15
N TYR A 89 10.52 5.07 -3.89
CA TYR A 89 10.46 6.51 -3.63
C TYR A 89 11.67 7.27 -4.19
N ASP A 90 12.88 6.67 -4.21
CA ASP A 90 14.04 7.24 -4.91
C ASP A 90 13.76 7.46 -6.40
N GLU A 91 13.09 6.51 -7.06
CA GLU A 91 12.72 6.65 -8.48
C GLU A 91 11.70 7.76 -8.71
N VAL A 92 10.70 7.88 -7.82
CA VAL A 92 9.72 8.98 -7.87
C VAL A 92 10.42 10.33 -7.71
N VAL A 93 11.35 10.46 -6.77
CA VAL A 93 12.17 11.66 -6.60
C VAL A 93 13.00 11.96 -7.83
N ARG A 94 13.67 10.94 -8.42
CA ARG A 94 14.44 11.10 -9.66
C ARG A 94 13.59 11.61 -10.81
N LEU A 95 12.39 11.04 -10.99
CA LEU A 95 11.42 11.49 -11.99
C LEU A 95 10.99 12.93 -11.73
N ALA A 96 10.69 13.29 -10.48
CA ALA A 96 10.34 14.66 -10.13
C ALA A 96 11.49 15.64 -10.40
N GLN A 97 12.74 15.28 -10.09
CA GLN A 97 13.91 16.14 -10.30
C GLN A 97 14.30 16.31 -11.76
N THR A 98 14.18 15.26 -12.59
CA THR A 98 14.82 15.23 -13.92
C THR A 98 14.00 14.61 -15.05
N GLY A 99 12.94 13.88 -14.72
CA GLY A 99 12.13 13.13 -15.68
C GLY A 99 11.44 14.04 -16.72
N GLY A 100 11.44 13.61 -17.97
CA GLY A 100 10.64 14.24 -19.02
C GLY A 100 9.25 13.63 -19.17
N PRO A 101 8.41 14.20 -20.08
CA PRO A 101 7.07 13.71 -20.32
C PRO A 101 7.00 12.21 -20.65
N ASP A 102 7.89 11.72 -21.50
CA ASP A 102 7.90 10.31 -21.91
C ASP A 102 8.27 9.36 -20.77
N GLU A 103 9.21 9.76 -19.90
CA GLU A 103 9.62 8.96 -18.73
C GLU A 103 8.49 8.90 -17.70
N ILE A 104 7.85 10.04 -17.44
CA ILE A 104 6.76 10.15 -16.46
C ILE A 104 5.51 9.41 -16.98
N ALA A 105 5.19 9.51 -18.27
CA ALA A 105 4.06 8.80 -18.86
C ALA A 105 4.19 7.26 -18.79
N ALA A 106 5.42 6.73 -18.68
CA ALA A 106 5.69 5.32 -18.51
C ALA A 106 5.57 4.83 -17.05
N ALA A 107 5.50 5.74 -16.09
CA ALA A 107 5.33 5.42 -14.67
C ALA A 107 3.85 5.15 -14.32
N GLY A 108 3.62 4.52 -13.16
CA GLY A 108 2.28 4.27 -12.65
C GLY A 108 1.53 5.57 -12.36
N MET A 109 0.20 5.51 -12.32
CA MET A 109 -0.65 6.66 -12.02
C MET A 109 -0.33 7.31 -10.66
N MET A 110 -0.04 6.49 -9.63
CA MET A 110 0.38 6.95 -8.31
C MET A 110 1.69 7.76 -8.38
N ASP A 111 2.68 7.26 -9.12
CA ASP A 111 3.99 7.91 -9.26
C ASP A 111 3.87 9.24 -10.00
N ARG A 112 3.06 9.27 -11.07
CA ARG A 112 2.76 10.48 -11.84
C ARG A 112 2.07 11.54 -10.98
N LEU A 113 1.12 11.11 -10.14
CA LEU A 113 0.49 11.97 -9.15
C LEU A 113 1.50 12.56 -8.17
N MET A 114 2.38 11.72 -7.61
CA MET A 114 3.43 12.17 -6.69
C MET A 114 4.40 13.15 -7.37
N VAL A 115 4.85 12.85 -8.59
CA VAL A 115 5.71 13.74 -9.39
C VAL A 115 5.04 15.10 -9.62
N ALA A 116 3.78 15.11 -10.05
CA ALA A 116 3.02 16.34 -10.25
C ALA A 116 2.91 17.14 -8.95
N ARG A 117 2.55 16.50 -7.84
CA ARG A 117 2.44 17.16 -6.53
C ARG A 117 3.77 17.75 -6.07
N LEU A 118 4.87 17.00 -6.18
CA LEU A 118 6.20 17.47 -5.77
C LEU A 118 6.62 18.70 -6.57
N ARG A 119 6.46 18.68 -7.90
CA ARG A 119 6.84 19.81 -8.76
C ARG A 119 5.99 21.06 -8.57
N VAL A 120 4.76 20.91 -8.10
CA VAL A 120 3.88 22.05 -7.76
C VAL A 120 4.21 22.61 -6.38
N THR A 121 4.46 21.73 -5.40
CA THR A 121 4.57 22.14 -3.99
C THR A 121 5.98 22.49 -3.53
N MET A 122 7.02 22.09 -4.26
CA MET A 122 8.41 22.28 -3.84
C MET A 122 9.17 23.22 -4.77
N THR A 123 10.07 24.00 -4.19
CA THR A 123 11.07 24.74 -4.95
C THR A 123 12.12 23.78 -5.56
N PRO A 124 12.84 24.21 -6.63
CA PRO A 124 13.92 23.40 -7.20
C PRO A 124 15.03 23.03 -6.19
N GLU A 125 15.29 23.90 -5.20
CA GLU A 125 16.29 23.64 -4.16
C GLU A 125 15.81 22.54 -3.19
N GLU A 126 14.57 22.63 -2.71
CA GLU A 126 13.97 21.61 -1.83
C GLU A 126 13.88 20.26 -2.55
N LEU A 127 13.36 20.25 -3.79
CA LEU A 127 13.24 19.03 -4.56
C LEU A 127 14.62 18.44 -4.91
N GLY A 128 15.62 19.28 -5.18
CA GLY A 128 16.99 18.85 -5.46
C GLY A 128 17.74 18.27 -4.25
N ALA A 129 17.28 18.56 -3.03
CA ALA A 129 17.81 17.98 -1.80
C ALA A 129 17.04 16.72 -1.34
N MET A 130 15.91 16.40 -1.98
CA MET A 130 15.07 15.27 -1.63
C MET A 130 15.72 13.94 -2.05
N ASP A 131 15.50 12.90 -1.25
CA ASP A 131 15.77 11.49 -1.55
C ASP A 131 14.54 10.64 -1.20
N GLY A 132 14.56 9.34 -1.50
CA GLY A 132 13.46 8.42 -1.24
C GLY A 132 13.03 8.38 0.24
N PRO A 133 13.95 8.22 1.21
CA PRO A 133 13.62 8.32 2.64
C PRO A 133 12.98 9.66 3.00
N GLY A 134 13.48 10.77 2.46
CA GLY A 134 12.95 12.11 2.66
C GLY A 134 11.54 12.27 2.11
N LEU A 135 11.25 11.70 0.94
CA LEU A 135 9.91 11.74 0.34
C LEU A 135 8.90 10.95 1.18
N LEU A 136 9.30 9.76 1.67
CA LEU A 136 8.45 8.96 2.55
C LEU A 136 8.16 9.70 3.87
N ALA A 137 9.18 10.29 4.48
CA ALA A 137 9.02 11.09 5.69
C ALA A 137 8.11 12.32 5.45
N TYR A 138 8.36 13.06 4.38
CA TYR A 138 7.54 14.19 3.96
C TYR A 138 6.07 13.80 3.76
N GLY A 139 5.82 12.61 3.19
CA GLY A 139 4.48 12.08 2.98
C GLY A 139 3.69 11.91 4.28
N VAL A 140 4.33 11.43 5.34
CA VAL A 140 3.70 11.33 6.67
C VAL A 140 3.51 12.71 7.29
N ASP A 141 4.56 13.53 7.31
CA ASP A 141 4.56 14.85 7.97
C ASP A 141 3.55 15.82 7.36
N ASN A 142 3.23 15.67 6.07
CA ASN A 142 2.32 16.54 5.33
C ASN A 142 1.00 15.86 4.96
N GLY A 143 0.70 14.71 5.58
CA GLY A 143 -0.60 14.03 5.46
C GLY A 143 -0.90 13.47 4.06
N MET A 144 0.12 13.18 3.25
CA MET A 144 -0.04 12.33 2.05
C MET A 144 -0.27 10.87 2.44
N ILE A 145 0.37 10.44 3.52
CA ILE A 145 0.12 9.17 4.22
C ILE A 145 -0.54 9.55 5.53
N ASP A 146 -1.87 9.56 5.54
CA ASP A 146 -2.63 10.11 6.67
C ASP A 146 -2.94 9.06 7.76
N ALA A 147 -3.27 9.54 8.95
CA ALA A 147 -3.65 8.69 10.08
C ALA A 147 -4.85 7.78 9.77
N SER A 148 -5.83 8.27 9.00
CA SER A 148 -7.00 7.48 8.61
C SER A 148 -6.65 6.27 7.74
N SER A 149 -5.55 6.33 6.99
CA SER A 149 -5.08 5.21 6.17
C SER A 149 -4.60 4.00 6.98
N VAL A 150 -4.33 4.16 8.28
CA VAL A 150 -3.83 3.09 9.16
C VAL A 150 -4.63 2.90 10.45
N GLU A 151 -5.51 3.85 10.81
CA GLU A 151 -6.23 3.83 12.10
C GLU A 151 -7.09 2.58 12.27
N THR A 152 -7.85 2.22 11.23
CA THR A 152 -8.81 1.09 11.22
C THR A 152 -8.21 -0.21 10.71
N ASN A 153 -6.92 -0.21 10.40
CA ASN A 153 -6.21 -1.36 9.86
C ASN A 153 -5.63 -2.22 10.99
N SER A 154 -5.73 -3.54 10.84
CA SER A 154 -5.08 -4.52 11.70
C SER A 154 -4.59 -5.72 10.88
N LEU A 155 -3.76 -6.56 11.50
CA LEU A 155 -3.33 -7.82 10.92
C LEU A 155 -4.30 -8.96 11.29
N GLY A 156 -4.60 -9.81 10.32
CA GLY A 156 -5.21 -11.13 10.50
C GLY A 156 -4.15 -12.21 10.61
N GLU A 157 -4.37 -13.36 9.97
CA GLU A 157 -3.42 -14.47 9.99
C GLU A 157 -2.08 -14.08 9.34
N VAL A 158 -0.97 -14.36 10.05
CA VAL A 158 0.39 -14.14 9.55
C VAL A 158 0.98 -15.44 9.02
N ARG A 159 1.47 -15.40 7.78
CA ARG A 159 2.18 -16.48 7.09
C ARG A 159 3.61 -16.05 6.76
N VAL A 160 4.56 -16.95 6.93
CA VAL A 160 5.98 -16.70 6.67
C VAL A 160 6.49 -17.73 5.66
N GLU A 161 7.07 -17.24 4.58
CA GLU A 161 7.61 -18.03 3.47
C GLU A 161 9.06 -17.59 3.19
N GLY A 162 10.01 -18.21 3.90
CA GLY A 162 11.42 -17.86 3.82
C GLY A 162 11.70 -16.44 4.33
N ASP A 163 12.08 -15.55 3.41
CA ASP A 163 12.38 -14.14 3.70
C ASP A 163 11.19 -13.20 3.40
N ARG A 164 9.99 -13.76 3.14
CA ARG A 164 8.76 -13.02 2.92
C ARG A 164 7.75 -13.33 4.02
N GLY A 165 7.06 -12.29 4.47
CA GLY A 165 5.97 -12.35 5.43
C GLY A 165 4.72 -11.80 4.78
N TYR A 166 3.58 -12.42 5.07
CA TYR A 166 2.26 -12.05 4.57
C TYR A 166 1.33 -12.01 5.76
N ALA A 167 0.56 -10.94 5.92
CA ALA A 167 -0.44 -10.86 6.97
C ALA A 167 -1.76 -10.38 6.37
N GLU A 168 -2.84 -11.12 6.59
CA GLU A 168 -4.16 -10.73 6.07
C GLU A 168 -4.49 -9.30 6.51
N MET A 169 -4.85 -8.46 5.54
CA MET A 169 -5.24 -7.08 5.81
C MET A 169 -6.69 -7.07 6.29
N ILE A 170 -6.90 -6.58 7.51
CA ILE A 170 -8.23 -6.36 8.08
C ILE A 170 -8.48 -4.86 8.17
N VAL A 171 -9.54 -4.40 7.53
CA VAL A 171 -9.99 -3.00 7.54
C VAL A 171 -11.36 -2.93 8.20
N ASP A 172 -11.52 -2.10 9.23
CA ASP A 172 -12.79 -1.99 9.97
C ASP A 172 -13.32 -3.36 10.47
N SER A 173 -12.40 -4.23 10.92
CA SER A 173 -12.66 -5.60 11.35
C SER A 173 -13.16 -6.56 10.25
N VAL A 174 -13.04 -6.18 8.97
CA VAL A 174 -13.40 -7.01 7.82
C VAL A 174 -12.14 -7.38 7.03
N PRO A 175 -11.89 -8.67 6.74
CA PRO A 175 -10.83 -9.07 5.83
C PRO A 175 -11.01 -8.47 4.43
N SER A 176 -9.96 -7.84 3.91
CA SER A 176 -10.00 -7.24 2.57
C SER A 176 -9.80 -8.26 1.44
N GLY A 177 -9.30 -9.46 1.77
CA GLY A 177 -8.85 -10.46 0.79
C GLY A 177 -7.47 -10.18 0.21
N MET A 178 -6.76 -9.19 0.75
CA MET A 178 -5.38 -8.84 0.41
C MET A 178 -4.47 -9.07 1.62
N ASP A 179 -3.17 -9.16 1.38
CA ASP A 179 -2.16 -9.23 2.42
C ASP A 179 -1.38 -7.91 2.53
N TRP A 180 -0.99 -7.57 3.75
CA TRP A 180 0.20 -6.77 4.01
C TRP A 180 1.44 -7.63 3.79
N GLU A 181 2.44 -7.08 3.10
CA GLU A 181 3.67 -7.80 2.81
C GLU A 181 4.86 -7.26 3.60
N PHE A 182 5.74 -8.18 3.99
CA PHE A 182 6.93 -7.92 4.79
C PHE A 182 8.13 -8.62 4.16
N ALA A 183 9.31 -8.01 4.32
CA ALA A 183 10.57 -8.56 3.82
C ALA A 183 11.59 -8.67 4.94
N ARG A 184 12.26 -9.82 5.04
CA ARG A 184 13.38 -10.01 5.94
C ARG A 184 14.63 -9.37 5.35
N THR A 185 15.36 -8.64 6.20
CA THR A 185 16.65 -8.04 5.89
C THR A 185 17.70 -8.52 6.90
N GLY A 186 18.97 -8.19 6.68
CA GLY A 186 20.02 -8.45 7.68
C GLY A 186 19.79 -7.76 9.03
N ALA A 187 18.90 -6.76 9.11
CA ALA A 187 18.53 -6.04 10.32
C ALA A 187 17.22 -6.55 10.96
N GLY A 188 16.52 -7.51 10.35
CA GLY A 188 15.21 -8.00 10.77
C GLY A 188 14.12 -7.78 9.72
N TRP A 189 12.86 -7.98 10.12
CA TRP A 189 11.70 -7.77 9.27
C TRP A 189 11.44 -6.27 9.00
N THR A 190 10.90 -5.98 7.82
CA THR A 190 10.55 -4.63 7.36
C THR A 190 9.23 -4.67 6.60
N PHE A 191 8.48 -3.56 6.62
CA PHE A 191 7.20 -3.45 5.92
C PHE A 191 7.43 -3.13 4.43
N ASP A 192 6.99 -4.01 3.53
CA ASP A 192 7.12 -3.84 2.08
C ASP A 192 5.91 -3.14 1.45
N LEU A 193 5.79 -1.82 1.68
CA LEU A 193 4.72 -1.01 1.08
C LEU A 193 4.71 -1.06 -0.45
N ALA A 194 5.89 -1.23 -1.07
CA ALA A 194 6.01 -1.31 -2.52
C ALA A 194 5.23 -2.48 -3.15
N ALA A 195 4.97 -3.54 -2.38
CA ALA A 195 4.16 -4.65 -2.86
C ALA A 195 2.71 -4.24 -3.15
N GLY A 196 2.18 -3.21 -2.48
CA GLY A 196 0.83 -2.71 -2.66
C GLY A 196 0.66 -1.71 -3.81
N PHE A 197 1.74 -1.12 -4.34
CA PHE A 197 1.64 -0.06 -5.35
C PHE A 197 0.94 -0.47 -6.65
N PRO A 198 1.12 -1.69 -7.21
CA PRO A 198 0.34 -2.11 -8.37
C PRO A 198 -1.17 -2.06 -8.14
N LEU A 199 -1.65 -2.56 -7.00
CA LEU A 199 -3.07 -2.51 -6.65
C LEU A 199 -3.59 -1.08 -6.49
N ILE A 200 -2.79 -0.20 -5.88
CA ILE A 200 -3.14 1.22 -5.73
C ILE A 200 -3.26 1.87 -7.12
N ASN A 201 -2.34 1.58 -8.05
CA ASN A 201 -2.43 2.06 -9.42
C ASN A 201 -3.72 1.59 -10.11
N ASP A 202 -4.01 0.29 -10.05
CA ASP A 202 -5.23 -0.27 -10.63
C ASP A 202 -6.50 0.40 -10.06
N THR A 203 -6.51 0.64 -8.75
CA THR A 203 -7.64 1.30 -8.06
C THR A 203 -7.79 2.76 -8.50
N LEU A 204 -6.69 3.51 -8.59
CA LEU A 204 -6.71 4.91 -9.05
C LEU A 204 -7.19 5.01 -10.51
N GLU A 205 -6.72 4.10 -11.36
CA GLU A 205 -7.14 4.03 -12.76
C GLU A 205 -8.62 3.70 -12.90
N GLN A 206 -9.12 2.78 -12.07
CA GLN A 206 -10.56 2.48 -12.01
C GLN A 206 -11.37 3.70 -11.59
N VAL A 207 -10.96 4.42 -10.53
CA VAL A 207 -11.68 5.61 -10.06
C VAL A 207 -11.69 6.72 -11.12
N ALA A 208 -10.58 6.91 -11.85
CA ALA A 208 -10.53 7.85 -12.96
C ALA A 208 -11.52 7.45 -14.07
N ALA A 209 -11.54 6.16 -14.46
CA ALA A 209 -12.45 5.66 -15.48
C ALA A 209 -13.93 5.79 -15.07
N GLU A 210 -14.27 5.50 -13.80
CA GLU A 210 -15.62 5.67 -13.25
C GLU A 210 -16.06 7.15 -13.20
N SER A 211 -15.08 8.06 -13.18
CA SER A 211 -15.30 9.51 -13.22
C SER A 211 -15.32 10.07 -14.65
N ASP A 212 -15.28 9.22 -15.69
CA ASP A 212 -15.15 9.61 -17.10
C ASP A 212 -13.91 10.50 -17.38
N MET A 213 -12.82 10.27 -16.65
CA MET A 213 -11.55 11.00 -16.77
C MET A 213 -10.44 10.10 -17.30
N THR A 214 -9.54 10.67 -18.07
CA THR A 214 -8.22 10.07 -18.29
C THR A 214 -7.40 10.09 -16.98
N PRO A 215 -6.39 9.21 -16.83
CA PRO A 215 -5.50 9.25 -15.67
C PRO A 215 -4.90 10.64 -15.42
N ASP A 216 -4.49 11.36 -16.46
CA ASP A 216 -3.91 12.71 -16.32
C ASP A 216 -4.92 13.75 -15.88
N GLU A 217 -6.13 13.76 -16.43
CA GLU A 217 -7.19 14.67 -16.00
C GLU A 217 -7.51 14.47 -14.52
N PHE A 218 -7.60 13.22 -14.09
CA PHE A 218 -7.80 12.89 -12.68
C PHE A 218 -6.64 13.37 -11.82
N ILE A 219 -5.39 13.10 -12.21
CA ILE A 219 -4.20 13.56 -11.48
C ILE A 219 -4.19 15.07 -11.34
N PHE A 220 -4.34 15.81 -12.44
CA PHE A 220 -4.28 17.27 -12.42
C PHE A 220 -5.39 17.86 -11.57
N GLN A 221 -6.59 17.30 -11.64
CA GLN A 221 -7.70 17.71 -10.78
C GLN A 221 -7.40 17.43 -9.30
N ALA A 222 -6.88 16.24 -8.97
CA ALA A 222 -6.54 15.87 -7.60
C ALA A 222 -5.44 16.77 -7.02
N VAL A 223 -4.37 17.02 -7.78
CA VAL A 223 -3.30 17.93 -7.34
C VAL A 223 -3.83 19.35 -7.19
N THR A 224 -4.60 19.85 -8.16
CA THR A 224 -5.20 21.20 -8.08
C THR A 224 -6.08 21.36 -6.84
N MET A 225 -6.85 20.34 -6.48
CA MET A 225 -7.71 20.36 -5.30
C MET A 225 -6.91 20.50 -4.00
N VAL A 226 -5.79 19.78 -3.91
CA VAL A 226 -4.96 19.75 -2.69
C VAL A 226 -4.03 20.97 -2.58
N THR A 227 -3.49 21.45 -3.70
CA THR A 227 -2.54 22.58 -3.71
C THR A 227 -3.23 23.93 -3.88
N GLY A 228 -4.45 23.96 -4.43
CA GLY A 228 -5.12 25.18 -4.86
C GLY A 228 -4.54 25.81 -6.13
N GLU A 229 -3.52 25.21 -6.73
CA GLU A 229 -2.87 25.70 -7.96
C GLU A 229 -3.33 24.89 -9.17
N PRO A 230 -3.83 25.51 -10.24
CA PRO A 230 -4.19 24.80 -11.46
C PRO A 230 -3.00 24.05 -12.04
N VAL A 231 -3.17 22.76 -12.27
CA VAL A 231 -2.16 21.88 -12.87
C VAL A 231 -2.58 21.45 -14.27
N ASP A 232 -1.61 21.36 -15.17
CA ASP A 232 -1.76 20.77 -16.50
C ASP A 232 -0.50 19.97 -16.88
N ALA A 233 -0.47 19.43 -18.10
CA ALA A 233 0.63 18.61 -18.60
C ALA A 233 2.00 19.30 -18.58
N SER A 234 2.06 20.63 -18.48
CA SER A 234 3.34 21.34 -18.34
C SER A 234 4.10 20.97 -17.08
N VAL A 235 3.43 20.45 -16.04
CA VAL A 235 4.08 19.94 -14.82
C VAL A 235 5.02 18.76 -15.12
N TYR A 236 4.81 18.04 -16.22
CA TYR A 236 5.67 16.93 -16.65
C TYR A 236 6.81 17.34 -17.58
N ASN A 237 6.90 18.60 -17.97
CA ASN A 237 8.06 19.09 -18.71
C ASN A 237 9.34 18.91 -17.88
N LYS A 238 10.48 18.73 -18.56
CA LYS A 238 11.77 18.68 -17.84
C LYS A 238 11.98 20.00 -17.08
N PRO A 239 12.35 19.96 -15.79
CA PRO A 239 12.64 21.15 -14.99
C PRO A 239 13.79 22.00 -15.57
#